data_AF-A0AAJ1SGX1-F1
#
_entry.id   AF-A0AAJ1SGX1-F1
#
_cell.length_a   1.000
_cell.length_b   1.000
_cell.length_c   1.000
_cell.angle_alpha   90.00
_cell.angle_beta   90.00
_cell.angle_gamma   90.00
#
_symmetry.space_group_name_H-M   'P 1'
#
loop_
_entity.id
_entity.type
_entity.pdbx_description
1 polymer ?
#
loop_
_entity_poly.entity_id
_entity_poly.type
_entity_poly.pdbx_seq_one_letter_code
_entity_poly.pdbx_strand_id
1 'polypeptide(L)' 'MAVHGDGECLDGPEGCAGETLPRQTLSGSGDSYYRCDRHYDAYAARLQPVMDGINRRYPRHAPSDFDESYAGERWDEDEW' A
#
# COMPACT_ATOMS: atom_id res chain seq x y z
N MET A 1 -3.86 -7.43 9.70
CA MET A 1 -4.62 -6.21 9.40
C MET A 1 -5.11 -5.64 10.71
N ALA A 2 -4.52 -4.53 11.14
CA ALA A 2 -4.92 -3.84 12.35
C ALA A 2 -5.54 -2.47 12.01
N VAL A 3 -6.40 -1.99 12.91
CA VAL A 3 -6.87 -0.61 12.90
C VAL A 3 -6.08 0.15 13.95
N HIS A 4 -5.46 1.26 13.57
CA HIS A 4 -4.64 2.09 14.44
C HIS A 4 -5.28 3.46 14.67
N GLY A 5 -5.14 3.97 15.90
CA GLY A 5 -5.67 5.27 16.34
C GLY A 5 -6.82 5.13 17.35
N ASP A 6 -7.17 6.27 17.94
CA ASP A 6 -8.17 6.43 19.00
C ASP A 6 -9.53 6.95 18.48
N GLY A 7 -9.68 7.09 17.17
CA GLY A 7 -10.88 7.65 16.53
C GLY A 7 -10.66 9.05 15.97
N GLU A 8 -9.59 9.74 16.37
CA GLU A 8 -9.21 11.04 15.81
C GLU A 8 -8.50 10.90 14.46
N CYS A 9 -8.56 11.96 13.65
CA CYS A 9 -7.89 11.98 12.35
C CYS A 9 -6.37 11.98 12.53
N LEU A 10 -5.69 10.99 11.96
CA LEU A 10 -4.23 10.79 12.03
C LEU A 10 -3.43 12.03 11.60
N ASP A 11 -3.91 12.76 10.60
CA ASP A 11 -3.22 13.95 10.06
C ASP A 11 -3.49 15.23 10.89
N GLY A 12 -4.20 15.12 12.01
CA GLY A 12 -4.50 16.22 12.92
C GLY A 12 -5.78 17.00 12.56
N PRO A 13 -6.25 17.88 13.46
CA PRO A 13 -7.53 18.59 13.31
C PRO A 13 -7.48 19.70 12.25
N GLU A 14 -6.29 20.16 11.90
CA GLU A 14 -6.07 21.30 11.01
C GLU A 14 -6.53 20.95 9.59
N GLY A 15 -7.47 21.72 9.04
CA GLY A 15 -7.98 21.45 7.70
C GLY A 15 -8.82 20.17 7.58
N CYS A 16 -9.16 19.50 8.69
CA CYS A 16 -10.09 18.37 8.68
C CYS A 16 -11.45 18.77 8.09
N ALA A 17 -12.02 17.89 7.27
CA ALA A 17 -13.39 18.01 6.79
C ALA A 17 -13.94 16.63 6.42
N GLY A 18 -15.23 16.43 6.68
CA GLY A 18 -15.92 15.15 6.45
C GLY A 18 -15.82 14.18 7.63
N GLU A 19 -16.17 12.93 7.37
CA GLU A 19 -16.26 11.88 8.39
C GLU A 19 -14.91 11.22 8.65
N THR A 20 -14.55 11.08 9.93
CA THR A 20 -13.34 10.35 10.36
C THR A 20 -13.67 8.89 10.58
N LEU A 21 -13.10 8.02 9.73
CA LEU A 21 -13.28 6.58 9.79
C LEU A 21 -11.94 5.87 9.59
N PRO A 22 -11.81 4.59 9.99
CA PRO A 22 -10.68 3.75 9.60
C PRO A 22 -10.61 3.62 8.08
N ARG A 23 -9.49 4.06 7.49
CA ARG A 23 -9.21 3.94 6.05
C ARG A 23 -8.00 3.06 5.82
N GLN A 24 -8.09 2.14 4.86
CA GLN A 24 -6.96 1.29 4.50
C GLN A 24 -5.79 2.10 3.91
N THR A 25 -4.57 1.70 4.26
CA THR A 25 -3.35 2.26 3.69
C THR A 25 -3.12 1.77 2.26
N LEU A 26 -2.48 2.61 1.44
CA LEU A 26 -2.05 2.24 0.09
C LEU A 26 -0.70 1.51 0.05
N SER A 27 0.00 1.38 1.19
CA SER A 27 1.33 0.76 1.29
C SER A 27 1.33 -0.77 1.26
N GLY A 28 0.16 -1.41 1.11
CA GLY A 28 0.04 -2.87 1.00
C GLY A 28 0.17 -3.64 2.32
N SER A 29 0.25 -2.98 3.48
CA SER A 29 0.28 -3.67 4.79
C SER A 29 -1.07 -4.24 5.20
N GLY A 30 -2.16 -3.77 4.57
CA GLY A 30 -3.53 -4.13 4.95
C GLY A 30 -4.00 -3.49 6.26
N ASP A 31 -3.23 -2.55 6.81
CA ASP A 31 -3.62 -1.81 8.01
C ASP A 31 -4.54 -0.64 7.66
N SER A 32 -5.26 -0.16 8.67
CA SER A 32 -6.12 1.00 8.55
C SER A 32 -5.80 2.03 9.63
N TYR A 33 -5.95 3.30 9.27
CA TYR A 33 -5.78 4.43 10.19
C TYR A 33 -6.99 5.35 10.10
N TYR A 34 -7.40 5.95 11.21
CA TYR A 34 -8.47 6.94 11.21
C TYR A 34 -8.04 8.18 10.42
N ARG A 35 -8.78 8.53 9.37
CA ARG A 35 -8.60 9.75 8.58
C ARG A 35 -9.95 10.32 8.20
N CYS A 36 -10.07 11.64 8.22
CA CYS A 36 -11.24 12.32 7.65
C CYS A 36 -11.24 12.22 6.12
N ASP A 37 -12.41 12.40 5.49
CA ASP A 37 -12.57 12.35 4.02
C ASP A 37 -11.51 13.21 3.32
N ARG A 38 -11.37 14.48 3.72
CA ARG A 38 -10.44 15.41 3.06
C ARG A 38 -8.98 14.96 3.15
N HIS A 39 -8.53 14.48 4.30
CA HIS A 39 -7.15 14.02 4.45
C HIS A 39 -6.91 12.69 3.77
N TYR A 40 -7.93 11.83 3.69
CA TYR A 40 -7.84 10.60 2.92
C TYR A 40 -7.75 10.88 1.41
N ASP A 41 -8.53 11.83 0.88
CA ASP A 41 -8.47 12.23 -0.52
C ASP A 41 -7.11 12.82 -0.89
N ALA A 42 -6.56 13.71 -0.04
CA ALA A 42 -5.22 14.27 -0.23
C ALA A 42 -4.12 13.20 -0.18
N TYR A 43 -4.26 12.23 0.73
CA TYR A 43 -3.38 11.07 0.83
C TYR A 43 -3.43 10.21 -0.43
N ALA A 44 -4.63 9.86 -0.91
CA ALA A 44 -4.84 9.06 -2.10
C ALA A 44 -4.31 9.76 -3.35
N ALA A 45 -4.61 11.05 -3.53
CA ALA A 45 -4.13 11.85 -4.66
C ALA A 45 -2.59 11.87 -4.73
N ARG A 46 -1.91 11.89 -3.59
CA ARG A 46 -0.43 11.87 -3.52
C ARG A 46 0.16 10.49 -3.77
N LEU A 47 -0.43 9.42 -3.22
CA LEU A 47 0.20 8.10 -3.19
C LEU A 47 -0.27 7.14 -4.27
N GLN A 48 -1.52 7.24 -4.74
CA GLN A 48 -2.02 6.41 -5.82
C GLN A 48 -1.09 6.39 -7.06
N PRO A 49 -0.63 7.52 -7.61
CA PRO A 49 0.27 7.50 -8.77
C PRO A 49 1.62 6.84 -8.47
N VAL A 50 2.10 6.91 -7.22
CA VAL A 50 3.34 6.24 -6.80
C VAL A 50 3.13 4.73 -6.78
N MET A 51 2.03 4.25 -6.21
CA MET A 51 1.69 2.83 -6.15
C MET A 51 1.45 2.26 -7.55
N ASP A 52 0.75 2.99 -8.43
CA ASP A 52 0.56 2.60 -9.82
C ASP A 52 1.90 2.48 -10.56
N GLY A 53 2.83 3.42 -10.31
CA GLY A 53 4.18 3.38 -10.86
C GLY A 53 5.04 2.23 -10.32
N ILE A 54 4.82 1.78 -9.08
CA ILE A 54 5.46 0.60 -8.51
C ILE A 54 4.88 -0.66 -9.15
N ASN A 55 3.55 -0.81 -9.15
CA ASN A 55 2.85 -1.98 -9.70
C ASN A 55 3.16 -2.20 -11.19
N ARG A 56 3.38 -1.13 -11.95
CA ARG A 56 3.80 -1.23 -13.36
C ARG A 56 5.24 -1.72 -13.53
N ARG A 57 6.15 -1.34 -12.63
CA ARG A 57 7.58 -1.70 -12.70
C ARG A 57 7.87 -3.07 -12.10
N TYR A 58 7.13 -3.44 -11.06
CA TYR A 58 7.32 -4.64 -10.28
C TYR A 58 5.99 -5.42 -10.25
N PRO A 59 5.65 -6.12 -11.34
CA PRO A 59 4.45 -6.95 -11.37
C PRO A 59 4.54 -8.03 -10.30
N ARG A 60 3.38 -8.35 -9.69
CA ARG A 60 3.28 -9.29 -8.56
C ARG A 60 3.72 -10.72 -8.90
N HIS A 61 3.55 -11.10 -10.17
CA HIS A 61 3.98 -12.40 -10.69
C HIS A 61 5.04 -12.15 -11.76
N ALA A 62 6.04 -13.02 -11.79
CA ALA A 62 6.97 -13.08 -12.90
C ALA A 62 6.20 -13.24 -14.21
N PRO A 63 6.62 -12.56 -15.29
CA PRO A 63 6.11 -12.84 -16.63
C PRO A 63 6.18 -14.33 -16.97
N SER A 64 5.27 -14.82 -17.81
CA SER A 64 5.23 -16.25 -18.20
C SER A 64 6.48 -16.72 -18.96
N ASP A 65 7.23 -15.78 -19.51
CA ASP A 65 8.46 -15.97 -20.28
C ASP A 65 9.72 -15.63 -19.47
N PHE A 66 9.58 -15.34 -18.18
CA PHE A 66 10.71 -15.12 -17.29
C PHE A 66 11.41 -16.45 -16.99
N ASP A 67 12.65 -16.58 -17.44
CA ASP A 67 13.52 -17.71 -17.07
C ASP A 67 14.26 -17.38 -15.77
N GLU A 68 13.95 -18.14 -14.72
CA GLU A 68 14.52 -18.00 -13.38
C GLU A 68 16.05 -18.13 -13.38
N SER A 69 16.65 -18.81 -14.37
CA SER A 69 18.11 -18.92 -14.49
C SER A 69 18.81 -17.57 -14.74
N TYR A 70 18.08 -16.55 -15.20
CA TYR A 70 18.60 -15.18 -15.31
C TYR A 70 18.76 -14.46 -13.97
N ALA A 71 18.13 -14.96 -12.90
CA ALA A 71 18.22 -14.35 -11.57
C ALA A 71 19.58 -14.60 -10.89
N GLY A 72 20.46 -15.42 -11.49
CA GLY A 72 21.80 -15.72 -10.96
C GLY A 72 21.83 -16.71 -9.79
N GLU A 73 20.67 -16.98 -9.19
CA GLU A 73 20.49 -17.87 -8.05
C GLU A 73 19.09 -18.48 -8.11
N ARG A 74 19.01 -19.82 -8.01
CA ARG A 74 17.78 -20.61 -8.00
C ARG A 74 17.40 -20.87 -6.54
N TRP A 75 16.22 -20.42 -6.13
CA TRP A 75 15.73 -20.53 -4.74
C TRP A 75 14.74 -21.69 -4.57
N ASP A 76 14.93 -22.76 -5.35
CA ASP A 76 14.10 -23.96 -5.20
C ASP A 76 14.74 -24.85 -4.11
N GLU A 77 13.99 -25.13 -3.05
CA GLU A 77 14.44 -25.93 -1.90
C GLU A 77 14.41 -27.45 -2.17
N ASP A 78 14.11 -27.90 -3.40
CA ASP A 78 14.08 -29.31 -3.80
C ASP A 78 15.46 -29.86 -4.24
N GLU A 79 16.53 -29.51 -3.52
CA GLU A 79 17.80 -30.26 -3.54
C GLU A 79 17.94 -31.06 -2.22
N TRP A 80 17.27 -32.22 -2.14
CA TRP A 80 17.51 -33.25 -1.12
C TRP A 80 18.58 -34.25 -1.55
#